data_AF-A0A3N5PAM8-F1
#
_entry.id   AF-A0A3N5PAM8-F1
#
_cell.length_a   1.000
_cell.length_b   1.000
_cell.length_c   1.000
_cell.angle_alpha   90.00
_cell.angle_beta   90.00
_cell.angle_gamma   90.00
#
_symmetry.space_group_name_H-M   'P 1'
#
loop_
_entity.id
_entity.type
_entity.pdbx_description
1 polymer ?
#
loop_
_entity_poly.entity_id
_entity_poly.type
_entity_poly.pdbx_seq_one_letter_code
_entity_poly.pdbx_strand_id
1 'polypeptide(L)'
;MWYSWPGNVRELENLCERITLTCSGSRVEAACLPAAMLEAGSEARKIEATQEPAPAVHLPAKDALTPLSLDDRLHELEVNLISWALRVTGGNKSHAAQLLKIKRSTLSDRINRCGLSVPQVPEEPQKLHAIA
;
A
#
# COMPACT_ATOMS: atom_id res chain seq x y z
N MET A 1 -5.51 -23.90 -3.57
CA MET A 1 -4.52 -23.18 -2.74
C MET A 1 -3.78 -22.24 -3.67
N TRP A 2 -3.87 -20.92 -3.48
CA TRP A 2 -3.18 -19.92 -4.31
C TRP A 2 -2.21 -19.16 -3.41
N TYR A 3 -0.96 -19.05 -3.84
CA TYR A 3 0.04 -18.21 -3.18
C TYR A 3 -0.12 -16.78 -3.70
N SER A 4 -0.13 -15.78 -2.80
CA SER A 4 -0.49 -14.40 -3.16
C SER A 4 0.58 -13.61 -3.93
N TRP A 5 1.71 -14.24 -4.30
CA TRP A 5 2.80 -13.67 -5.12
C TRP A 5 3.03 -12.16 -4.91
N PRO A 6 3.54 -11.73 -3.74
CA PRO A 6 3.72 -10.32 -3.39
C PRO A 6 4.45 -9.47 -4.45
N GLY A 7 5.33 -10.08 -5.23
CA GLY A 7 6.13 -9.43 -6.29
C GLY A 7 5.73 -9.77 -7.72
N ASN A 8 4.58 -10.42 -7.94
CA ASN A 8 4.09 -10.86 -9.26
C ASN A 8 5.14 -11.69 -10.04
N VAL A 9 5.31 -11.42 -11.35
CA VAL A 9 6.15 -12.18 -12.28
C VAL A 9 7.63 -12.21 -11.87
N ARG A 10 8.15 -11.16 -11.21
CA ARG A 10 9.54 -11.14 -10.72
C ARG A 10 9.79 -12.16 -9.62
N GLU A 11 8.81 -12.37 -8.74
CA GLU A 11 8.94 -13.42 -7.72
C GLU A 11 8.84 -14.82 -8.31
N LEU A 12 8.03 -14.99 -9.36
CA LEU A 12 7.99 -16.25 -10.11
C LEU A 12 9.32 -16.53 -10.81
N GLU A 13 9.92 -15.51 -11.44
CA GLU A 13 11.24 -15.60 -12.07
C GLU A 13 12.32 -16.00 -11.06
N ASN A 14 12.41 -15.28 -9.94
CA ASN A 14 13.35 -15.58 -8.86
C ASN A 14 13.16 -17.00 -8.30
N LEU A 15 11.91 -17.47 -8.19
CA LEU A 15 11.62 -18.84 -7.77
C LEU A 15 12.15 -19.85 -8.79
N CYS A 16 11.87 -19.65 -10.08
CA CYS A 16 12.35 -20.52 -11.15
C CYS A 16 13.88 -20.59 -11.17
N GLU A 17 14.57 -19.45 -11.05
CA GLU A 17 16.04 -19.41 -10.92
C GLU A 17 16.54 -20.19 -9.71
N ARG A 18 15.87 -20.06 -8.56
CA ARG A 18 16.29 -20.78 -7.36
C ARG A 18 16.05 -22.28 -7.48
N ILE A 19 14.97 -22.69 -8.14
CA ILE A 19 14.64 -24.09 -8.41
C ILE A 19 15.70 -24.72 -9.31
N THR A 20 16.17 -24.02 -10.35
CA THR A 20 17.24 -24.55 -11.23
C THR A 20 18.57 -24.72 -10.51
N LEU A 21 18.85 -23.89 -9.50
CA LEU A 21 20.04 -24.03 -8.66
C LEU A 21 19.92 -25.13 -7.60
N THR A 22 18.70 -25.36 -7.08
CA THR A 22 18.48 -26.26 -5.94
C THR A 22 18.09 -27.67 -6.36
N CYS A 23 17.34 -27.83 -7.45
CA CYS A 23 16.94 -29.14 -7.95
C CYS A 23 18.05 -29.72 -8.84
N SER A 24 18.67 -30.81 -8.40
CA SER A 24 19.70 -31.54 -9.17
C SER A 24 19.12 -32.62 -10.10
N GLY A 25 17.79 -32.78 -10.14
CA GLY A 25 17.09 -33.82 -10.90
C GLY A 25 16.15 -33.26 -11.97
N SER A 26 15.59 -34.15 -12.79
CA SER A 26 14.63 -33.80 -13.86
C SER A 26 13.22 -33.47 -13.37
N ARG A 27 12.97 -33.59 -12.06
CA ARG A 27 11.68 -33.35 -11.43
C ARG A 27 11.82 -32.38 -10.27
N VAL A 28 10.97 -31.35 -10.26
CA VAL A 28 10.87 -30.41 -9.15
C VAL A 28 10.04 -31.06 -8.05
N GLU A 29 10.65 -31.29 -6.88
CA GLU A 29 9.97 -31.78 -5.69
C GLU A 29 9.58 -30.63 -4.76
N ALA A 30 8.62 -30.86 -3.86
CA ALA A 30 8.19 -29.85 -2.89
C ALA A 30 9.35 -29.31 -2.03
N ALA A 31 10.37 -30.14 -1.79
CA ALA A 31 11.59 -29.77 -1.08
C ALA A 31 12.44 -28.69 -1.81
N CYS A 32 12.27 -28.53 -3.13
CA CYS A 32 12.94 -27.46 -3.88
C CYS A 32 12.25 -26.09 -3.70
N LEU A 33 11.02 -26.05 -3.16
CA LEU A 33 10.28 -24.82 -2.95
C LEU A 33 10.70 -24.13 -1.64
N PRO A 34 10.63 -22.79 -1.56
CA PRO A 34 10.85 -22.07 -0.32
C PRO A 34 9.87 -22.51 0.77
N ALA A 35 10.38 -22.68 1.99
CA ALA A 35 9.55 -22.99 3.16
C ALA A 35 8.38 -22.01 3.31
N ALA A 36 8.59 -20.71 3.06
CA ALA A 36 7.51 -19.71 3.09
C ALA A 36 6.32 -20.03 2.17
N MET A 37 6.54 -20.70 1.03
CA MET A 37 5.46 -21.12 0.12
C MET A 37 4.76 -22.40 0.60
N LEU A 38 5.48 -23.27 1.30
CA LEU A 38 4.92 -24.49 1.90
C LEU A 38 4.10 -24.15 3.16
N GLU A 39 4.60 -23.24 3.99
CA GLU A 39 3.93 -22.74 5.20
C GLU A 39 2.72 -21.86 4.86
N ALA A 40 2.75 -21.05 3.79
CA ALA A 40 1.58 -20.26 3.37
C ALA A 40 0.34 -21.12 3.05
N GLY A 41 0.53 -22.37 2.63
CA GLY A 41 -0.57 -23.35 2.48
C GLY A 41 -1.14 -23.86 3.80
N SER A 42 -0.33 -23.82 4.87
CA SER A 42 -0.68 -24.17 6.26
C SER A 42 -1.34 -22.99 6.98
N GLU A 43 -0.76 -21.80 6.85
CA GLU A 43 -1.19 -20.56 7.50
C GLU A 43 -2.56 -20.06 7.02
N ALA A 44 -2.94 -20.37 5.76
CA ALA A 44 -4.28 -20.10 5.26
C ALA A 44 -5.39 -20.75 6.11
N ARG A 45 -5.06 -21.80 6.90
CA ARG A 45 -6.01 -22.45 7.82
C ARG A 45 -6.03 -21.84 9.23
N LYS A 46 -5.09 -20.94 9.55
CA LYS A 46 -4.91 -20.37 10.90
C LYS A 46 -5.19 -18.87 10.98
N ILE A 47 -5.26 -18.17 9.84
CA ILE A 47 -5.43 -16.70 9.75
C ILE A 47 -6.90 -16.29 9.47
N GLU A 48 -7.90 -17.12 9.80
CA GLU A 48 -9.31 -16.67 9.74
C GLU A 48 -9.72 -15.75 10.90
N ALA A 49 -8.89 -15.57 11.94
CA ALA A 49 -9.34 -14.92 13.18
C ALA A 49 -8.77 -13.52 13.48
N THR A 50 -7.78 -12.99 12.75
CA THR A 50 -7.25 -11.64 13.05
C THR A 50 -6.55 -11.04 11.83
N GLN A 51 -7.31 -10.42 10.93
CA GLN A 51 -6.76 -9.47 9.97
C GLN A 51 -7.27 -8.07 10.34
N GLU A 52 -6.41 -7.28 10.98
CA GLU A 52 -6.52 -5.82 10.87
C GLU A 52 -6.27 -5.45 9.39
N PRO A 53 -7.13 -4.64 8.77
CA PRO A 53 -7.00 -4.36 7.36
C PRO A 53 -5.84 -3.39 7.13
N ALA A 54 -4.84 -3.84 6.38
CA ALA A 54 -4.03 -2.94 5.57
C ALA A 54 -4.96 -2.03 4.75
N PRO A 55 -4.58 -0.80 4.38
CA PRO A 55 -5.40 0.05 3.52
C PRO A 55 -5.42 -0.54 2.11
N ALA A 56 -6.19 -1.61 1.95
CA ALA A 56 -6.55 -2.15 0.66
C ALA A 56 -7.31 -1.04 -0.04
N VAL A 57 -6.86 -0.69 -1.24
CA VAL A 57 -7.68 0.06 -2.18
C VAL A 57 -8.99 -0.71 -2.28
N HIS A 58 -10.06 -0.17 -1.68
CA HIS A 58 -11.38 -0.78 -1.73
C HIS A 58 -11.86 -0.67 -3.17
N LEU A 59 -11.58 -1.70 -3.97
CA LEU A 59 -12.29 -1.86 -5.22
C LEU A 59 -13.78 -2.03 -4.88
N PRO A 60 -14.68 -1.36 -5.61
CA PRO A 60 -16.11 -1.58 -5.41
C PRO A 60 -16.39 -3.08 -5.56
N ALA A 61 -17.26 -3.60 -4.68
CA ALA A 61 -17.71 -4.97 -4.75
C ALA A 61 -18.18 -5.28 -6.18
N LYS A 62 -17.90 -6.49 -6.66
CA LYS A 62 -18.15 -6.96 -8.04
C LYS A 62 -19.59 -6.74 -8.55
N ASP A 63 -20.52 -6.39 -7.66
CA ASP A 63 -21.95 -6.23 -7.94
C ASP A 63 -22.40 -4.77 -8.13
N ALA A 64 -21.50 -3.79 -8.14
CA ALA A 64 -21.86 -2.40 -8.39
C ALA A 64 -22.11 -2.14 -9.88
N LEU A 65 -23.34 -2.35 -10.35
CA LEU A 65 -23.84 -1.92 -11.67
C LEU A 65 -23.85 -0.39 -11.86
N THR A 66 -23.39 0.38 -10.89
CA THR A 66 -23.22 1.82 -11.00
C THR A 66 -21.96 2.14 -11.82
N PRO A 67 -22.05 2.85 -12.94
CA PRO A 67 -20.88 3.32 -13.66
C PRO A 67 -20.08 4.24 -12.73
N LEU A 68 -18.87 3.82 -12.43
CA LEU A 68 -17.93 4.56 -11.61
C LEU A 68 -16.88 5.22 -12.50
N SER A 69 -16.75 6.53 -12.40
CA SER A 69 -15.69 7.27 -13.06
C SER A 69 -14.35 6.98 -12.38
N LEU A 70 -13.37 6.51 -13.17
CA LEU A 70 -12.00 6.33 -12.70
C LEU A 70 -11.37 7.67 -12.29
N ASP A 71 -11.66 8.73 -13.05
CA ASP A 71 -11.14 10.07 -12.80
C ASP A 71 -11.57 10.59 -11.41
N ASP A 72 -12.84 10.36 -11.04
CA ASP A 72 -13.36 10.77 -9.73
C ASP A 72 -12.67 10.01 -8.59
N ARG A 73 -12.46 8.70 -8.74
CA ARG A 73 -11.79 7.87 -7.72
C ARG A 73 -10.33 8.28 -7.56
N LEU A 74 -9.62 8.56 -8.66
CA LEU A 74 -8.24 9.05 -8.60
C LEU A 74 -8.18 10.44 -7.96
N HIS A 75 -9.16 11.30 -8.23
CA HIS A 75 -9.25 12.61 -7.60
C HIS A 75 -9.44 12.51 -6.08
N GLU A 76 -10.34 11.65 -5.61
CA GLU A 76 -10.54 11.39 -4.17
C GLU A 76 -9.24 10.93 -3.48
N LEU A 77 -8.53 9.98 -4.10
CA LEU A 77 -7.26 9.49 -3.58
C LEU A 77 -6.20 10.59 -3.55
N GLU A 78 -6.12 11.41 -4.61
CA GLU A 78 -5.21 12.54 -4.68
C GLU A 78 -5.49 13.57 -3.57
N VAL A 79 -6.75 13.95 -3.39
CA VAL A 79 -7.21 14.86 -2.33
C VAL A 79 -6.79 14.35 -0.96
N ASN A 80 -7.03 13.06 -0.69
CA ASN A 80 -6.70 12.44 0.59
C ASN A 80 -5.19 12.42 0.86
N LEU A 81 -4.38 12.05 -0.15
CA LEU A 81 -2.92 12.00 -0.02
C LEU A 81 -2.31 13.38 0.20
N ILE A 82 -2.78 14.40 -0.52
CA ILE A 82 -2.31 15.77 -0.38
C ILE A 82 -2.70 16.33 1.00
N SER A 83 -3.93 16.11 1.43
CA SER A 83 -4.41 16.53 2.76
C SER A 83 -3.60 15.87 3.88
N TRP A 84 -3.39 14.55 3.79
CA TRP A 84 -2.54 13.82 4.74
C TRP A 84 -1.12 14.38 4.79
N ALA A 85 -0.49 14.60 3.64
CA ALA A 85 0.88 15.10 3.57
C ALA A 85 0.99 16.51 4.16
N LEU A 86 0.02 17.39 3.89
CA LEU A 86 -0.02 18.74 4.49
C LEU A 86 -0.22 18.68 6.00
N ARG A 87 -1.06 17.78 6.51
CA ARG A 87 -1.30 17.63 7.95
C ARG A 87 -0.04 17.16 8.68
N VAL A 88 0.62 16.12 8.16
CA VAL A 88 1.85 15.56 8.78
C VAL A 88 2.99 16.56 8.79
N THR A 89 3.06 17.47 7.81
CA THR A 89 4.13 18.46 7.71
C THR A 89 3.76 19.84 8.28
N GLY A 90 2.60 19.97 8.94
CA GLY A 90 2.14 21.24 9.51
C GLY A 90 1.93 22.34 8.46
N GLY A 91 1.52 21.97 7.24
CA GLY A 91 1.29 22.91 6.13
C GLY A 91 2.54 23.30 5.35
N ASN A 92 3.72 22.73 5.66
CA ASN A 92 4.92 22.98 4.88
C ASN A 92 4.86 22.30 3.50
N LYS A 93 4.50 23.08 2.48
CA LYS A 93 4.35 22.61 1.09
C LYS A 93 5.63 21.99 0.51
N SER A 94 6.81 22.48 0.89
CA SER A 94 8.08 21.91 0.41
C SER A 94 8.32 20.52 0.99
N HIS A 95 8.09 20.36 2.29
CA HIS A 95 8.21 19.07 2.97
C HIS A 95 7.13 18.09 2.49
N ALA A 96 5.87 18.55 2.34
CA ALA A 96 4.79 17.71 1.83
C ALA A 96 5.08 17.20 0.41
N ALA A 97 5.68 18.04 -0.45
CA ALA A 97 6.07 17.65 -1.80
C ALA A 97 7.17 16.58 -1.79
N GLN A 98 8.14 16.69 -0.89
CA GLN A 98 9.18 15.68 -0.68
C GLN A 98 8.59 14.35 -0.21
N LEU A 99 7.64 14.38 0.74
CA LEU A 99 6.96 13.20 1.26
C LEU A 99 6.18 12.46 0.17
N LEU A 100 5.51 13.20 -0.70
CA LEU A 100 4.78 12.67 -1.86
C LEU A 100 5.68 12.42 -3.09
N LYS A 101 7.00 12.68 -2.99
CA LYS A 101 8.00 12.52 -4.07
C LYS A 101 7.65 13.27 -5.37
N ILE A 102 7.09 14.47 -5.25
CA ILE A 102 6.78 15.35 -6.38
C ILE A 102 7.46 16.71 -6.24
N LYS A 103 7.56 17.46 -7.34
CA LYS A 103 8.07 18.83 -7.31
C LYS A 103 7.11 19.72 -6.51
N ARG A 104 7.65 20.69 -5.75
CA ARG A 104 6.86 21.69 -5.01
C ARG A 104 5.87 22.45 -5.91
N SER A 105 6.28 22.82 -7.12
CA SER A 105 5.41 23.49 -8.09
C SER A 105 4.21 22.61 -8.46
N THR A 106 4.46 21.33 -8.77
CA THR A 106 3.40 20.34 -9.05
C THR A 106 2.45 20.14 -7.87
N LEU A 107 2.97 20.09 -6.64
CA LEU A 107 2.11 20.04 -5.46
C LEU A 107 1.24 21.29 -5.35
N SER A 108 1.81 22.47 -5.60
CA SER A 108 1.07 23.74 -5.52
C SER A 108 -0.06 23.80 -6.55
N ASP A 109 0.20 23.36 -7.78
CA ASP A 109 -0.82 23.27 -8.82
C ASP A 109 -1.92 22.26 -8.46
N ARG A 110 -1.54 21.10 -7.91
CA ARG A 110 -2.49 20.05 -7.49
C ARG A 110 -3.36 20.51 -6.31
N ILE A 111 -2.80 21.21 -5.34
CA ILE A 111 -3.55 21.83 -4.22
C ILE A 111 -4.61 22.79 -4.76
N ASN A 112 -4.25 23.64 -5.71
CA ASN A 112 -5.19 24.60 -6.32
C ASN A 112 -6.29 23.88 -7.11
N ARG A 113 -5.95 22.82 -7.87
CA ARG A 113 -6.94 22.02 -8.61
C ARG A 113 -7.90 21.26 -7.70
N CYS A 114 -7.41 20.79 -6.57
CA CYS A 114 -8.22 20.05 -5.59
C CYS A 114 -9.05 20.96 -4.67
N GLY A 115 -8.91 22.29 -4.77
CA GLY A 115 -9.61 23.23 -3.90
C GLY A 115 -9.22 23.10 -2.41
N LEU A 116 -8.09 22.45 -2.10
CA LEU A 116 -7.64 22.23 -0.73
C LEU A 116 -7.06 23.51 -0.16
N SER A 117 -7.87 24.29 0.54
CA SER A 117 -7.36 25.37 1.39
C SER A 117 -6.66 24.74 2.59
N VAL A 118 -5.38 25.06 2.79
CA VAL A 118 -4.54 24.45 3.85
C VAL A 118 -5.30 24.50 5.17
N PRO A 119 -5.69 23.36 5.77
CA PRO A 119 -6.33 23.39 7.07
C PRO A 119 -5.29 23.93 8.06
N GLN A 120 -5.57 25.10 8.62
CA GLN A 120 -4.90 25.59 9.81
C GLN A 120 -5.24 24.59 10.91
N VAL A 121 -4.31 23.71 11.23
CA VAL A 121 -4.47 22.78 12.36
C VAL A 121 -4.52 23.63 13.63
N PRO A 122 -5.58 23.53 14.46
CA PRO A 122 -5.53 24.04 15.83
C PRO A 122 -4.40 23.30 16.55
N GLU A 123 -3.46 24.05 17.13
CA GLU A 123 -2.53 23.50 18.10
C GLU A 123 -3.32 22.73 19.17
N GLU A 124 -3.20 21.41 19.20
CA GLU A 124 -3.37 20.67 20.45
C GLU A 124 -2.00 20.16 20.87
N PRO A 125 -1.49 20.62 22.04
CA PRO A 125 -0.17 20.25 22.51
C PRO A 125 -0.15 18.78 22.91
N GLN A 126 0.70 18.00 22.26
CA GLN A 126 1.16 16.70 22.77
C GLN A 126 1.93 16.93 24.08
N LYS A 127 1.23 17.05 25.21
CA LYS A 127 1.79 16.72 26.53
C LYS A 127 1.52 15.25 26.81
N LEU A 128 2.29 14.40 26.15
CA LEU A 128 2.62 13.06 26.63
C LEU A 128 3.99 13.16 27.31
N HIS A 129 4.01 13.38 28.61
CA HIS A 129 5.12 12.95 29.44
C HIS A 129 4.61 12.35 30.75
N ALA A 130 4.96 11.07 30.88
CA ALA A 130 5.24 10.32 32.10
C ALA A 130 4.07 9.91 33.01
N ILE A 131 3.77 8.61 32.93
CA ILE A 131 3.39 7.77 34.07
C ILE A 131 4.61 7.70 35.02
N ALA A 132 4.42 8.11 36.28
CA ALA A 132 4.95 7.51 37.50
C ALA A 132 4.38 8.27 38.71
#